data_AF-A0A485CCT4-F1
#
_entry.id   AF-A0A485CCT4-F1
#
_cell.length_a   1.000
_cell.length_b   1.000
_cell.length_c   1.000
_cell.angle_alpha   90.00
_cell.angle_beta   90.00
_cell.angle_gamma   90.00
#
_symmetry.space_group_name_H-M   'P 1'
#
loop_
_entity.id
_entity.type
_entity.pdbx_description
1 polymer ?
#
loop_
_entity_poly.entity_id
_entity_poly.type
_entity_poly.pdbx_seq_one_letter_code
_entity_poly.pdbx_strand_id
1 'polypeptide(L)' 'MSEKHPGPLVVEGKLTDAERMKVESNYLRGTIAEDLNDPPYRRL' A
#
# COMPACT_ATOMS: atom_id res chain seq x y z
N MET A 1 15.85 -15.94 -23.51
CA MET A 1 15.44 -16.56 -22.22
C MET A 1 15.58 -15.49 -21.15
N SER A 2 14.55 -15.28 -20.31
CA SER A 2 14.64 -14.30 -19.20
C SER A 2 15.53 -14.92 -18.12
N GLU A 3 16.72 -14.36 -17.93
CA GLU A 3 17.58 -14.71 -16.79
C GLU A 3 16.84 -14.31 -15.50
N LYS A 4 16.35 -15.32 -14.76
CA LYS A 4 15.72 -15.10 -13.47
C LYS A 4 16.82 -14.97 -12.42
N HIS A 5 17.02 -13.77 -11.89
CA HIS A 5 17.94 -13.56 -10.77
C HIS A 5 17.38 -14.23 -9.50
N PRO A 6 18.12 -15.14 -8.86
CA PRO A 6 17.70 -15.78 -7.62
C PRO A 6 17.90 -14.80 -6.45
N GLY A 7 16.84 -14.11 -6.05
CA GLY A 7 16.84 -13.24 -4.87
C GLY A 7 15.65 -12.28 -4.88
N PRO A 8 15.21 -11.78 -3.71
CA PRO A 8 14.22 -10.71 -3.66
C PRO A 8 14.77 -9.47 -4.38
N LEU A 9 13.93 -8.82 -5.20
CA LEU A 9 14.28 -7.56 -5.83
C LEU A 9 14.36 -6.49 -4.73
N VAL A 10 15.57 -6.18 -4.29
CA VAL A 10 15.83 -5.09 -3.35
C VAL A 10 16.08 -3.83 -4.18
N VAL A 11 15.18 -2.85 -4.06
CA VAL A 11 15.34 -1.53 -4.67
C VAL A 11 15.86 -0.57 -3.61
N GLU A 12 17.13 -0.19 -3.73
CA GLU A 12 17.78 0.77 -2.84
C GLU A 12 17.69 2.19 -3.40
N GLY A 13 17.47 3.20 -2.55
CA GLY A 13 17.47 4.62 -2.95
C GLY A 13 16.38 5.47 -2.30
N LYS A 14 16.42 6.79 -2.56
CA LYS A 14 15.40 7.73 -2.07
C LYS A 14 14.10 7.48 -2.84
N LEU A 15 13.07 7.02 -2.12
CA LEU A 15 11.74 6.87 -2.68
C LEU A 15 11.24 8.21 -3.26
N THR A 16 10.57 8.15 -4.40
CA THR A 16 9.84 9.32 -4.92
C THR A 16 8.72 9.68 -3.96
N ASP A 17 8.25 10.92 -4.04
CA ASP A 17 7.19 11.43 -3.16
C ASP A 17 5.94 10.54 -3.21
N ALA A 18 5.58 10.05 -4.40
CA ALA A 18 4.46 9.12 -4.59
C ALA A 18 4.67 7.77 -3.90
N GLU A 19 5.88 7.20 -3.96
CA GLU A 19 6.19 5.95 -3.26
C GLU A 19 6.14 6.14 -1.73
N ARG A 20 6.62 7.29 -1.22
CA ARG A 20 6.52 7.62 0.21
C ARG A 20 5.07 7.81 0.66
N MET A 21 4.29 8.58 -0.10
CA MET A 21 2.87 8.81 0.18
C MET A 21 2.07 7.51 0.25
N LYS A 22 2.35 6.54 -0.62
CA LYS A 22 1.70 5.23 -0.56
C LYS A 22 1.97 4.55 0.78
N VAL A 23 3.22 4.47 1.23
CA VAL A 23 3.54 3.82 2.51
C VAL A 23 2.86 4.52 3.68
N GLU A 24 2.97 5.85 3.76
CA GLU A 24 2.42 6.66 4.86
C GLU A 24 0.89 6.61 4.96
N SER A 25 0.20 6.36 3.84
CA SER A 25 -1.27 6.31 3.76
C SER A 25 -1.86 4.89 3.84
N ASN A 26 -1.09 3.91 4.33
CA ASN A 26 -1.47 2.49 4.29
C ASN A 26 -1.81 2.02 2.85
N TYR A 27 -0.95 2.39 1.90
CA TYR A 27 -1.14 2.18 0.46
C TYR A 27 -2.45 2.79 -0.06
N LEU A 28 -2.69 4.06 0.27
CA LEU A 28 -3.87 4.82 -0.12
C LEU A 28 -5.18 4.25 0.46
N ARG A 29 -5.09 3.44 1.52
CA ARG A 29 -6.25 2.87 2.21
C ARG A 29 -6.82 3.75 3.31
N GLY A 30 -6.30 4.97 3.47
CA GLY A 30 -6.72 6.04 4.39
C GLY A 30 -8.03 5.79 5.18
N THR A 31 -9.09 6.51 4.84
CA THR A 31 -10.39 6.41 5.52
C THR A 31 -11.24 5.24 5.02
N ILE A 32 -10.96 4.72 3.83
CA ILE A 32 -11.68 3.55 3.28
C ILE A 32 -11.51 2.32 4.18
N ALA A 33 -10.39 2.18 4.90
CA ALA A 33 -10.20 1.11 5.88
C ALA A 33 -11.21 1.19 7.04
N GLU A 34 -11.62 2.40 7.44
CA GLU A 34 -12.63 2.61 8.47
C GLU A 34 -14.03 2.36 7.90
N ASP A 35 -14.31 2.89 6.71
CA ASP A 35 -15.59 2.68 6.00
C ASP A 35 -15.88 1.19 5.76
N LEU A 36 -14.86 0.38 5.43
CA LEU A 36 -15.00 -1.08 5.27
C LEU A 36 -15.39 -1.80 6.57
N ASN A 37 -15.08 -1.22 7.72
CA ASN A 37 -15.39 -1.78 9.05
C ASN A 37 -16.66 -1.19 9.68
N ASP A 38 -17.24 -0.14 9.08
CA ASP A 38 -18.52 0.46 9.46
C ASP A 38 -19.63 -0.02 8.51
N PRO A 39 -20.17 -1.24 8.71
CA PRO A 39 -21.28 -1.72 7.89
C PRO A 39 -22.48 -0.76 8.05
N PRO A 40 -23.18 -0.43 6.95
CA PRO A 40 -24.18 0.64 6.92
C PRO A 40 -25.36 0.48 7.89
N TYR A 41 -25.51 -0.71 8.49
CA TYR A 41 -26.59 -1.05 9.42
C TYR A 41 -26.19 -0.99 10.90
N ARG A 42 -24.94 -0.66 11.26
CA ARG A 42 -24.50 -0.62 12.68
C ARG A 42 -24.98 0.59 13.47
N ARG A 43 -25.62 1.56 12.81
CA ARG A 43 -26.15 2.79 13.42
C ARG A 43 -27.69 2.82 13.53
N LEU A 44 -28.35 1.68 13.26
CA LEU A 44 -29.78 1.45 13.48
C LEU A 44 -29.98 0.62 14.75
#